data_AF-A0A1H6M2R9-F1
#
_entry.id   AF-A0A1H6M2R9-F1
#
_cell.length_a   1.000
_cell.length_b   1.000
_cell.length_c   1.000
_cell.angle_alpha   90.00
_cell.angle_beta   90.00
_cell.angle_gamma   90.00
#
_symmetry.space_group_name_H-M   'P 1'
#
loop_
_entity.id
_entity.type
_entity.pdbx_description
1 polymer ?
#
loop_
_entity_poly.entity_id
_entity_poly.type
_entity_poly.pdbx_seq_one_letter_code
_entity_poly.pdbx_strand_id
1 'polypeptide(L)'
;MFRVPRPNALSTEHPAVLTPDDLTGVRWDALTEVSLRTTDRGPAEEDVFFVFAYADGPSTAIGLGDSEELLPRLQRLPGFDNEAFVQAMGHSSDGVFVLWRR
;
A
#
# COMPACT_ATOMS: atom_id res chain seq x y z
N MET A 1 -26.98 18.00 28.17
CA MET A 1 -27.44 18.72 26.97
C MET A 1 -26.45 18.40 25.85
N PHE A 2 -26.93 17.68 24.85
CA PHE A 2 -26.17 17.08 23.75
C PHE A 2 -25.58 18.12 22.79
N ARG A 3 -24.42 17.80 22.19
CA ARG A 3 -24.23 17.75 20.72
C ARG A 3 -22.83 17.21 20.37
N VAL A 4 -22.73 15.89 20.23
CA VAL A 4 -22.04 15.28 19.08
C VAL A 4 -23.03 15.43 17.92
N PRO A 5 -22.69 16.13 16.81
CA PRO A 5 -22.45 15.44 15.51
C PRO A 5 -21.57 16.28 14.53
N ARG A 6 -20.90 15.84 13.45
CA ARG A 6 -20.91 14.66 12.56
C ARG A 6 -19.50 14.47 11.94
N PRO A 7 -19.16 13.26 11.49
CA PRO A 7 -18.17 13.05 10.44
C PRO A 7 -18.75 13.51 9.10
N ASN A 8 -17.92 14.09 8.21
CA ASN A 8 -17.99 13.98 6.73
C ASN A 8 -17.35 15.19 6.04
N ALA A 9 -16.33 14.97 5.22
CA ALA A 9 -16.21 15.57 3.88
C ALA A 9 -15.04 14.92 3.13
N LEU A 10 -15.40 13.94 2.29
CA LEU A 10 -14.60 13.45 1.18
C LEU A 10 -14.22 14.62 0.25
N SER A 11 -12.92 14.87 0.05
CA SER A 11 -12.36 15.52 -1.13
C SER A 11 -10.85 15.35 -1.11
N THR A 12 -10.39 14.19 -1.50
CA THR A 12 -9.37 13.97 -2.52
C THR A 12 -9.29 12.45 -2.67
N GLU A 13 -9.12 12.01 -3.90
CA GLU A 13 -9.02 10.64 -4.38
C GLU A 13 -7.72 9.98 -3.89
N HIS A 14 -7.40 10.14 -2.60
CA HIS A 14 -6.27 9.49 -1.96
C HIS A 14 -6.68 8.06 -1.60
N PRO A 15 -5.86 7.05 -1.93
CA PRO A 15 -6.08 5.71 -1.42
C PRO A 15 -6.18 5.80 0.10
N ALA A 16 -7.15 5.09 0.69
CA ALA A 16 -7.29 5.03 2.14
C ALA A 16 -5.97 4.50 2.71
N VAL A 17 -5.18 5.40 3.30
CA VAL A 17 -3.95 5.04 4.00
C VAL A 17 -4.39 4.45 5.33
N LEU A 18 -4.25 3.13 5.44
CA LEU A 18 -4.56 2.41 6.66
C LEU A 18 -3.48 2.72 7.70
N THR A 19 -3.91 3.05 8.92
CA THR A 19 -3.03 3.17 10.10
C THR A 19 -2.54 1.78 10.54
N PRO A 20 -1.40 1.66 11.25
CA PRO A 20 -0.75 0.37 11.57
C PRO A 20 -1.60 -0.66 12.35
N ASP A 21 -2.69 -0.25 13.01
CA ASP A 21 -3.63 -1.18 13.66
C ASP A 21 -4.50 -1.96 12.63
N ASP A 22 -4.63 -1.42 11.40
CA ASP A 22 -5.45 -1.96 10.31
C ASP A 22 -4.62 -2.79 9.31
N LEU A 23 -3.39 -3.22 9.65
CA LEU A 23 -2.65 -4.21 8.85
C LEU A 23 -3.41 -5.55 8.76
N THR A 24 -4.35 -5.79 9.68
CA THR A 24 -5.33 -6.89 9.62
C THR A 24 -6.42 -6.71 8.54
N GLY A 25 -6.57 -5.49 8.00
CA GLY A 25 -7.53 -5.15 6.95
C GLY A 25 -7.15 -5.61 5.54
N VAL A 26 -5.91 -6.08 5.32
CA VAL A 26 -5.49 -6.59 4.01
C VAL A 26 -6.26 -7.86 3.66
N ARG A 27 -7.15 -7.76 2.66
CA ARG A 27 -7.99 -8.86 2.19
C ARG A 27 -7.23 -9.77 1.22
N TRP A 28 -6.33 -10.61 1.74
CA TRP A 28 -5.54 -11.58 0.96
C TRP A 28 -6.36 -12.50 0.05
N ASP A 29 -7.58 -12.83 0.46
CA ASP A 29 -8.50 -13.66 -0.34
C ASP A 29 -8.96 -12.96 -1.62
N ALA A 30 -9.24 -11.66 -1.52
CA ALA A 30 -9.68 -10.81 -2.63
C ALA A 30 -8.51 -10.12 -3.36
N LEU A 31 -7.27 -10.30 -2.89
CA LEU A 31 -6.08 -9.66 -3.43
C LEU A 31 -5.80 -10.19 -4.84
N THR A 32 -5.67 -9.27 -5.79
CA THR A 32 -5.41 -9.56 -7.21
C THR A 32 -4.05 -9.09 -7.66
N GLU A 33 -3.57 -7.98 -7.10
CA GLU A 33 -2.31 -7.37 -7.47
C GLU A 33 -1.70 -6.66 -6.25
N VAL A 34 -0.39 -6.74 -6.15
CA VAL A 34 0.43 -5.95 -5.23
C VAL A 34 1.43 -5.17 -6.06
N SER A 35 1.36 -3.85 -5.96
CA SER A 35 2.16 -2.93 -6.74
C SER A 35 2.83 -1.94 -5.80
N LEU A 36 4.12 -1.69 -5.97
CA LEU A 36 4.85 -0.73 -5.17
C LEU A 36 4.95 0.58 -5.91
N ARG A 37 4.43 1.63 -5.30
CA ARG A 37 4.46 2.99 -5.80
C ARG A 37 5.53 3.76 -5.07
N THR A 38 6.51 4.20 -5.83
CA THR A 38 7.52 5.17 -5.40
C THR A 38 7.06 6.56 -5.80
N THR A 39 7.29 7.56 -4.95
CA THR A 39 7.02 8.97 -5.22
C THR A 39 8.29 9.77 -4.98
N ASP A 40 8.50 10.83 -5.74
CA ASP A 40 9.61 11.77 -5.54
C ASP A 40 9.17 12.91 -4.60
N ARG A 41 8.79 12.59 -3.34
CA ARG A 41 8.52 13.63 -2.33
C ARG A 41 9.78 14.05 -1.57
N GLY A 42 10.80 13.20 -1.59
CA GLY A 42 12.12 13.48 -1.06
C GLY A 42 12.30 13.00 0.38
N PRO A 43 13.55 13.01 0.89
CA PRO A 43 14.03 12.21 2.03
C PRO A 43 13.39 12.49 3.40
N ALA A 44 12.43 13.41 3.47
CA ALA A 44 11.72 13.79 4.68
C ALA A 44 10.40 13.03 4.88
N GLU A 45 9.85 12.42 3.83
CA GLU A 45 8.59 11.67 3.89
C GLU A 45 8.79 10.26 3.32
N GLU A 46 7.91 9.33 3.70
CA GLU A 46 7.93 7.99 3.14
C GLU A 46 7.62 8.07 1.64
N ASP A 47 8.64 7.81 0.82
CA ASP A 47 8.56 7.89 -0.64
C ASP A 47 8.08 6.58 -1.28
N VAL A 48 7.80 5.54 -0.50
CA VAL A 48 7.50 4.19 -0.99
C VAL A 48 6.25 3.62 -0.34
N PHE A 49 5.27 3.24 -1.16
CA PHE A 49 3.97 2.73 -0.74
C PHE A 49 3.61 1.44 -1.45
N PHE A 50 3.23 0.41 -0.71
CA PHE A 50 2.58 -0.78 -1.25
C PHE A 50 1.12 -0.50 -1.54
N VAL A 51 0.71 -0.68 -2.78
CA VAL A 51 -0.65 -0.61 -3.27
C VAL A 51 -1.17 -2.02 -3.49
N PHE A 52 -2.21 -2.38 -2.75
CA PHE A 52 -2.90 -3.66 -2.83
C PHE A 52 -4.20 -3.45 -3.61
N ALA A 53 -4.31 -4.06 -4.79
CA ALA A 53 -5.52 -4.04 -5.58
C ALA A 53 -6.33 -5.32 -5.33
N TYR A 54 -7.62 -5.14 -5.05
CA TYR A 54 -8.54 -6.25 -4.83
C TYR A 54 -9.48 -6.41 -6.04
N ALA A 55 -9.97 -7.63 -6.24
CA ALA A 55 -10.90 -7.93 -7.33
C ALA A 55 -12.22 -7.14 -7.18
N ASP A 56 -12.59 -6.88 -5.93
CA ASP A 56 -13.84 -6.26 -5.54
C ASP A 56 -13.58 -5.22 -4.44
N GLY A 57 -13.32 -3.98 -4.87
CA GLY A 57 -13.19 -2.84 -3.96
C GLY A 57 -12.05 -1.87 -4.27
N PRO A 58 -11.91 -0.82 -3.43
CA PRO A 58 -10.86 0.17 -3.56
C PRO A 58 -9.50 -0.42 -3.20
N SER A 59 -8.45 0.02 -3.91
CA SER A 59 -7.08 -0.34 -3.59
C SER A 59 -6.64 0.26 -2.26
N THR A 60 -5.91 -0.51 -1.47
CA THR A 60 -5.32 -0.07 -0.20
C THR A 60 -3.87 0.35 -0.44
N ALA A 61 -3.44 1.49 0.09
CA ALA A 61 -2.03 1.87 0.10
C ALA A 61 -1.47 1.81 1.53
N ILE A 62 -0.31 1.18 1.70
CA ILE A 62 0.40 1.03 2.98
C ILE A 62 1.83 1.53 2.78
N GLY A 63 2.31 2.41 3.65
CA GLY A 63 3.70 2.89 3.64
C GLY A 63 4.69 1.76 3.89
N LEU A 64 5.89 1.86 3.32
CA LEU A 64 6.96 0.87 3.52
C LEU A 64 7.27 0.67 5.01
N GLY A 65 7.32 1.73 5.81
CA GLY A 65 7.58 1.68 7.25
C GLY A 65 6.52 0.92 8.04
N ASP A 66 5.24 1.03 7.67
CA ASP A 66 4.15 0.25 8.27
C ASP A 66 4.09 -1.19 7.72
N SER A 67 4.82 -1.49 6.65
CA SER A 67 4.78 -2.78 5.96
C SER A 67 5.91 -3.74 6.37
N GLU A 68 6.75 -3.39 7.35
CA GLU A 68 7.88 -4.24 7.80
C GLU A 68 7.42 -5.67 8.17
N GLU A 69 6.23 -5.83 8.75
CA GLU A 69 5.65 -7.15 9.07
C GLU A 69 4.93 -7.81 7.87
N LEU A 70 4.47 -7.03 6.90
CA LEU A 70 3.80 -7.51 5.69
C LEU A 70 4.80 -7.99 4.63
N LEU A 71 5.95 -7.32 4.50
CA LEU A 71 6.99 -7.63 3.54
C LEU A 71 7.43 -9.11 3.58
N PRO A 72 7.82 -9.70 4.74
CA PRO A 72 8.20 -11.11 4.78
C PRO A 72 7.04 -12.05 4.44
N ARG A 73 5.79 -11.62 4.64
CA ARG A 73 4.61 -12.39 4.23
C ARG A 73 4.40 -12.35 2.72
N LEU A 74 4.61 -11.18 2.10
CA LEU A 74 4.57 -11.00 0.65
C LEU A 74 5.66 -11.79 -0.07
N GLN A 75 6.89 -11.76 0.43
CA GLN A 75 8.01 -12.52 -0.14
C GLN A 75 7.80 -14.05 -0.08
N ARG A 76 6.90 -14.53 0.78
CA ARG A 76 6.51 -15.95 0.86
C ARG A 76 5.42 -16.34 -0.14
N LEU A 77 4.80 -15.38 -0.84
CA LEU A 77 3.80 -15.69 -1.85
C LEU A 77 4.49 -16.30 -3.08
N PRO A 78 3.94 -17.39 -3.63
CA PRO A 78 4.43 -17.94 -4.89
C PRO A 78 4.17 -16.93 -6.01
N GLY A 79 5.23 -16.57 -6.74
CA GLY A 79 5.18 -15.57 -7.82
C GLY A 79 5.43 -14.14 -7.37
N PHE A 80 5.91 -13.89 -6.15
CA PHE A 80 6.33 -12.55 -5.75
C PHE A 80 7.68 -12.19 -6.41
N ASP A 81 7.68 -11.10 -7.17
CA ASP A 81 8.82 -10.53 -7.87
C ASP A 81 9.69 -9.72 -6.90
N ASN A 82 10.54 -10.44 -6.18
CA ASN A 82 11.57 -9.85 -5.33
C ASN A 82 12.52 -8.94 -6.14
N GLU A 83 12.77 -9.28 -7.41
CA GLU A 83 13.57 -8.44 -8.29
C GLU A 83 12.91 -7.08 -8.52
N ALA A 84 11.61 -7.05 -8.81
CA ALA A 84 10.86 -5.79 -8.97
C ALA A 84 10.88 -4.96 -7.68
N PHE A 85 10.83 -5.60 -6.51
CA PHE A 85 10.96 -4.91 -5.23
C PHE A 85 12.34 -4.25 -5.07
N VAL A 86 13.41 -4.99 -5.34
CA VAL A 86 14.79 -4.45 -5.27
C VAL A 86 15.01 -3.35 -6.31
N GLN A 87 14.49 -3.52 -7.53
CA GLN A 87 14.55 -2.50 -8.58
C GLN A 87 13.87 -1.21 -8.15
N ALA A 88 12.67 -1.31 -7.56
CA ALA A 88 11.91 -0.17 -7.09
C ALA A 88 12.59 0.54 -5.91
N MET A 89 13.19 -0.21 -4.97
CA MET A 89 13.99 0.37 -3.88
C MET A 89 15.26 1.08 -4.37
N GLY A 90 15.79 0.67 -5.52
CA GLY A 90 16.90 1.36 -6.21
C GLY A 90 16.46 2.51 -7.10
N HIS A 91 15.14 2.71 -7.28
CA HIS A 91 14.58 3.71 -8.17
C HIS A 91 14.30 4.99 -7.39
N SER A 92 15.00 6.07 -7.74
CA SER A 92 14.89 7.38 -7.08
C SER A 92 13.85 8.29 -7.73
N SER A 93 12.86 7.74 -8.44
CA SER A 93 11.90 8.53 -9.23
C SER A 93 10.52 7.90 -9.19
N ASP A 94 9.47 8.72 -9.29
CA ASP A 94 8.07 8.27 -9.31
C ASP A 94 7.85 7.14 -10.32
N GLY A 95 7.29 6.05 -9.82
CA GLY A 95 7.14 4.82 -10.58
C GLY A 95 6.29 3.81 -9.83
N VAL A 96 5.51 3.04 -10.58
CA VAL A 96 4.68 1.95 -10.07
C VAL A 96 5.25 0.63 -10.59
N PHE A 97 5.59 -0.26 -9.66
CA PHE A 97 6.22 -1.56 -9.93
C PHE A 97 5.31 -2.68 -9.43
N VAL A 98 4.77 -3.48 -10.34
CA VAL A 98 3.96 -4.64 -9.95
C VAL A 98 4.89 -5.71 -9.35
N LEU A 99 4.65 -6.07 -8.09
CA LEU A 99 5.45 -7.06 -7.35
C LEU A 99 4.80 -8.44 -7.36
N TRP A 100 3.49 -8.50 -7.47
CA TRP A 100 2.77 -9.76 -7.48
C TRP A 100 1.40 -9.57 -8.11
N ARG A 101 0.92 -10.62 -8.77
CA ARG A 101 -0.45 -10.72 -9.27
C ARG A 101 -0.93 -12.16 -9.21
N ARG A 102 -2.24 -12.33 -9.01
CA ARG A 102 -2.92 -13.63 -9.03
C ARG A 102 -3.17 -14.10 -10.45
#